data_AF-A0A1J5EX27-F1
#
_entry.id   AF-A0A1J5EX27-F1
#
_cell.length_a   1.000
_cell.length_b   1.000
_cell.length_c   1.000
_cell.angle_alpha   90.00
_cell.angle_beta   90.00
_cell.angle_gamma   90.00
#
_symmetry.space_group_name_H-M   'P 1'
#
loop_
_entity.id
_entity.type
_entity.pdbx_description
1 polymer ?
#
loop_
_entity_poly.entity_id
_entity_poly.type
_entity_poly.pdbx_seq_one_letter_code
_entity_poly.pdbx_strand_id
1 'polypeptide(L)'
;MITENTEILRRISLAGLHRDDAREIVRIFDILTDDKKLDILERWNSIIADIKRHRDEMEQEKEILLIQALKNIEHDLEEYGRTLVHGGVKKDLSGLKFQI
;
A
#
# COMPACT_ATOMS: atom_id res chain seq x y z
N MET A 1 18.15 -12.53 -34.54
CA MET A 1 18.24 -11.85 -33.24
C MET A 1 16.83 -11.72 -32.70
N ILE A 2 16.47 -12.52 -31.69
CA ILE A 2 15.31 -12.20 -30.85
C ILE A 2 15.76 -10.95 -30.11
N THR A 3 15.17 -9.81 -30.45
CA THR A 3 15.49 -8.53 -29.80
C THR A 3 15.30 -8.69 -28.30
N GLU A 4 16.23 -8.21 -27.47
CA GLU A 4 16.19 -8.37 -26.01
C GLU A 4 14.85 -7.90 -25.41
N ASN A 5 14.21 -6.92 -26.07
CA ASN A 5 12.85 -6.45 -25.77
C ASN A 5 11.77 -7.55 -25.90
N THR A 6 11.93 -8.54 -26.77
CA THR A 6 11.01 -9.69 -26.87
C THR A 6 11.21 -10.68 -25.72
N GLU A 7 12.46 -10.90 -25.31
CA GLU A 7 12.78 -11.87 -24.25
C GLU A 7 12.36 -11.35 -22.87
N ILE A 8 12.58 -10.07 -22.58
CA ILE A 8 12.12 -9.48 -21.31
C ILE A 8 10.59 -9.52 -21.19
N LEU A 9 9.86 -9.21 -22.28
CA LEU A 9 8.39 -9.26 -22.29
C LEU A 9 7.88 -10.69 -22.07
N ARG A 10 8.51 -11.68 -22.71
CA ARG A 10 8.20 -13.09 -22.48
C ARG A 10 8.41 -13.47 -21.01
N ARG A 11 9.55 -13.11 -20.44
CA ARG A 11 9.86 -13.42 -19.05
C ARG A 11 8.89 -12.77 -18.07
N ILE A 12 8.52 -11.51 -18.30
CA ILE A 12 7.48 -10.81 -17.52
C ILE A 12 6.15 -11.56 -17.57
N SER A 13 5.73 -12.02 -18.76
CA SER A 13 4.47 -12.75 -18.93
C SER A 13 4.42 -14.08 -18.14
N LEU A 14 5.58 -14.72 -17.95
CA LEU A 14 5.71 -15.97 -17.21
C LEU A 14 5.93 -15.75 -15.71
N ALA A 15 6.42 -14.58 -15.32
CA ALA A 15 6.81 -14.31 -13.94
C ALA A 15 5.61 -14.15 -12.99
N GLY A 16 4.41 -13.87 -13.48
CA GLY A 16 3.23 -13.66 -12.64
C GLY A 16 3.41 -12.47 -11.69
N LEU A 17 3.91 -11.36 -12.21
CA LEU A 17 4.10 -10.12 -11.47
C LEU A 17 2.80 -9.31 -11.36
N HIS A 18 2.73 -8.44 -10.35
CA HIS A 18 1.71 -7.41 -10.32
C HIS A 18 1.83 -6.50 -11.55
N ARG A 19 0.69 -6.01 -12.05
CA ARG A 19 0.61 -5.27 -13.31
C ARG A 19 1.51 -4.03 -13.34
N ASP A 20 1.58 -3.31 -12.22
CA ASP A 20 2.37 -2.10 -12.13
C ASP A 20 3.88 -2.40 -12.10
N ASP A 21 4.31 -3.48 -11.44
CA ASP A 21 5.72 -3.91 -11.46
C ASP A 21 6.13 -4.31 -12.87
N ALA A 22 5.30 -5.09 -13.55
CA ALA A 22 5.54 -5.49 -14.93
C ALA A 22 5.70 -4.27 -15.86
N ARG A 23 4.86 -3.24 -15.70
CA ARG A 23 4.94 -2.01 -16.49
C ARG A 23 6.23 -1.23 -16.21
N GLU A 24 6.61 -1.08 -14.95
CA GLU A 24 7.81 -0.34 -14.60
C GLU A 24 9.09 -1.08 -15.00
N ILE A 25 9.13 -2.41 -14.90
CA ILE A 25 10.25 -3.19 -15.43
C ILE A 25 10.44 -2.93 -16.92
N VAL A 26 9.37 -2.94 -17.73
CA VAL A 26 9.48 -2.65 -19.17
C VAL A 26 10.05 -1.26 -19.42
N ARG A 27 9.59 -0.25 -18.68
CA ARG A 27 10.06 1.14 -18.82
C ARG A 27 11.53 1.29 -18.45
N ILE A 28 11.93 0.69 -17.34
CA ILE A 28 13.32 0.75 -16.86
C ILE A 28 14.22 -0.03 -17.81
N PHE A 29 13.81 -1.23 -18.24
CA PHE A 29 14.64 -2.10 -19.05
C PHE A 29 15.06 -1.44 -20.38
N ASP A 30 14.17 -0.69 -21.03
CA ASP A 30 14.44 -0.07 -22.34
C ASP A 30 15.58 0.97 -22.28
N ILE A 31 15.71 1.69 -21.16
CA ILE A 31 16.70 2.77 -20.98
C ILE A 31 18.04 2.29 -20.39
N LEU A 32 18.16 1.01 -20.05
CA LEU A 32 19.41 0.45 -19.51
C LEU A 32 20.44 0.22 -20.62
N THR A 33 21.72 0.27 -20.24
CA THR A 33 22.82 -0.17 -21.11
C THR A 33 22.72 -1.68 -21.36
N ASP A 34 23.26 -2.14 -22.48
CA ASP A 34 23.19 -3.56 -22.87
C ASP A 34 23.83 -4.48 -21.82
N ASP A 35 24.96 -4.07 -21.23
CA ASP A 35 25.59 -4.79 -20.12
C ASP A 35 24.63 -4.97 -18.93
N LYS A 36 23.84 -3.95 -18.61
CA LYS A 36 22.88 -4.01 -17.50
C LYS A 36 21.65 -4.83 -17.86
N LYS A 37 21.22 -4.81 -19.13
CA LYS A 37 20.16 -5.68 -19.63
C LYS A 37 20.57 -7.15 -19.51
N LEU A 38 21.80 -7.48 -19.90
CA LEU A 38 22.37 -8.83 -19.74
C LEU A 38 22.45 -9.25 -18.26
N ASP A 39 23.00 -8.40 -17.39
CA ASP A 39 23.05 -8.64 -15.94
C ASP A 39 21.65 -9.00 -15.37
N ILE A 40 20.62 -8.24 -15.78
CA ILE A 40 19.23 -8.46 -15.34
C ILE A 40 18.69 -9.79 -15.89
N LEU A 41 18.96 -10.11 -17.14
CA LEU A 41 18.53 -11.37 -17.73
C LEU A 41 19.22 -12.58 -17.07
N GLU A 42 20.49 -12.48 -16.71
CA GLU A 42 21.19 -13.55 -15.98
C GLU A 42 20.62 -13.74 -14.56
N ARG A 43 20.28 -12.64 -13.90
CA ARG A 43 19.79 -12.64 -12.50
C ARG A 43 18.27 -12.67 -12.38
N TRP A 44 17.55 -12.84 -13.49
CA TRP A 44 16.11 -12.66 -13.60
C TRP A 44 15.32 -13.30 -12.46
N ASN A 45 15.54 -14.59 -12.20
CA ASN A 45 14.77 -15.32 -11.18
C ASN A 45 14.96 -14.74 -9.78
N SER A 46 16.18 -14.29 -9.43
CA SER A 46 16.46 -13.66 -8.13
C SER A 46 15.77 -12.29 -8.02
N ILE A 47 15.85 -11.48 -9.08
CA ILE A 47 15.21 -10.16 -9.12
C ILE A 47 13.69 -10.29 -8.98
N ILE A 48 13.08 -11.25 -9.68
CA ILE A 48 11.64 -11.50 -9.58
C ILE A 48 11.24 -11.98 -8.18
N ALA A 49 12.04 -12.86 -7.56
CA ALA A 49 11.77 -13.30 -6.19
C ALA A 49 11.80 -12.13 -5.21
N ASP A 50 12.78 -11.24 -5.34
CA ASP A 50 12.88 -10.04 -4.49
C ASP A 50 11.71 -9.08 -4.73
N ILE A 51 11.32 -8.82 -5.98
CA ILE A 51 10.16 -7.96 -6.30
C ILE A 51 8.88 -8.50 -5.67
N LYS A 52 8.65 -9.81 -5.79
CA LYS A 52 7.47 -10.45 -5.18
C LYS A 52 7.49 -10.35 -3.66
N ARG A 53 8.63 -10.64 -3.04
CA ARG A 53 8.80 -10.52 -1.58
C ARG A 53 8.48 -9.10 -1.10
N HIS A 54 9.04 -8.07 -1.74
CA HIS A 54 8.77 -6.69 -1.36
C HIS A 54 7.29 -6.30 -1.58
N ARG A 55 6.64 -6.82 -2.63
CA ARG A 55 5.19 -6.62 -2.84
C ARG A 55 4.37 -7.21 -1.69
N ASP A 56 4.71 -8.42 -1.24
CA ASP A 56 4.04 -9.08 -0.13
C ASP A 56 4.25 -8.31 1.19
N GLU A 57 5.48 -7.85 1.45
CA GLU A 57 5.80 -6.99 2.60
C GLU A 57 4.99 -5.68 2.58
N MET A 58 4.87 -5.03 1.43
CA MET A 58 4.07 -3.80 1.28
C MET A 58 2.58 -4.03 1.55
N GLU A 59 2.00 -5.14 1.08
CA GLU A 59 0.59 -5.44 1.36
C GLU A 59 0.35 -5.76 2.84
N GLN A 60 1.30 -6.41 3.52
CA GLN A 60 1.23 -6.61 4.97
C GLN A 60 1.29 -5.28 5.73
N GLU A 61 2.21 -4.38 5.35
CA GLU A 61 2.32 -3.07 5.99
C GLU A 61 1.03 -2.24 5.78
N LYS A 62 0.46 -2.28 4.57
CA LYS A 62 -0.82 -1.63 4.27
C LYS A 62 -1.96 -2.17 5.12
N GLU A 63 -2.02 -3.49 5.36
CA GLU A 63 -3.02 -4.08 6.26
C GLU A 63 -2.88 -3.55 7.69
N ILE A 64 -1.66 -3.46 8.21
CA ILE A 64 -1.39 -2.91 9.54
C ILE A 64 -1.86 -1.45 9.64
N LEU A 65 -1.53 -0.63 8.63
CA LEU A 65 -1.93 0.78 8.59
C LEU A 65 -3.44 0.95 8.51
N LEU A 66 -4.15 0.08 7.75
CA LEU A 66 -5.60 0.09 7.69
C LEU A 66 -6.22 -0.23 9.06
N ILE A 67 -5.69 -1.24 9.77
CA ILE A 67 -6.15 -1.57 11.12
C ILE A 67 -5.93 -0.40 12.07
N GLN A 68 -4.78 0.26 12.00
CA GLN A 68 -4.49 1.45 12.82
C GLN A 68 -5.44 2.60 12.52
N ALA A 69 -5.71 2.87 11.23
CA ALA A 69 -6.65 3.91 10.82
C ALA A 69 -8.07 3.63 11.34
N LEU A 70 -8.54 2.38 11.27
CA LEU A 70 -9.85 2.00 11.81
C LEU A 70 -9.91 2.19 13.33
N LYS A 71 -8.88 1.78 14.07
CA LYS A 71 -8.81 2.00 15.52
C LYS A 71 -8.85 3.48 15.90
N ASN A 72 -8.17 4.33 15.12
CA ASN A 72 -8.20 5.77 15.35
C ASN A 72 -9.61 6.33 15.12
N ILE A 73 -10.29 5.91 14.05
CA ILE A 73 -11.68 6.31 13.78
C ILE A 73 -12.62 5.87 14.92
N GLU A 74 -12.48 4.63 15.41
CA GLU A 74 -13.27 4.14 16.54
C GLU A 74 -13.05 4.99 17.79
N HIS A 75 -11.79 5.32 18.10
CA HIS A 75 -11.45 6.18 19.22
C HIS A 75 -12.06 7.59 19.09
N ASP A 76 -11.95 8.20 17.91
CA ASP A 76 -12.52 9.51 17.62
C ASP A 76 -14.05 9.51 17.79
N LEU A 77 -14.72 8.44 17.36
CA LEU A 77 -16.17 8.28 17.53
C LEU A 77 -16.56 8.13 19.01
N GLU A 78 -15.79 7.37 19.80
CA GLU A 78 -16.01 7.26 21.24
C GLU A 78 -15.82 8.60 21.96
N GLU A 79 -14.76 9.35 21.64
CA GLU A 79 -14.51 10.67 22.21
C GLU A 79 -15.61 11.66 21.84
N TYR A 80 -16.04 11.66 20.58
CA TYR A 80 -17.16 12.47 20.13
C TYR A 80 -18.45 12.12 20.90
N GLY A 81 -18.76 10.83 21.06
CA GLY A 81 -19.87 10.35 21.87
C GLY A 81 -19.80 10.82 23.33
N ARG A 82 -18.63 10.69 23.97
CA ARG A 82 -18.40 11.20 25.34
C ARG A 82 -18.65 12.70 25.41
N THR A 83 -18.16 13.46 24.43
CA THR A 83 -18.29 14.92 24.37
C THR A 83 -19.76 15.35 24.19
N LEU A 84 -20.51 14.68 23.32
CA LEU A 84 -21.94 14.91 23.15
C LEU A 84 -22.74 14.64 24.43
N VAL A 85 -22.45 13.54 25.13
CA VAL A 85 -23.10 13.22 26.41
C VAL A 85 -22.78 14.28 27.47
N HIS A 86 -21.51 14.68 27.60
CA HIS A 86 -21.11 15.71 28.56
C HIS A 86 -21.69 17.09 28.23
N GLY A 87 -21.81 17.42 26.93
CA GLY A 87 -22.46 18.64 26.46
C GLY A 87 -23.97 18.66 26.74
N GLY A 88 -24.65 17.53 26.52
CA GLY A 88 -26.07 17.35 26.84
C GLY A 88 -26.34 17.46 28.34
N VAL A 89 -25.56 16.76 29.17
CA VAL A 89 -25.68 16.80 30.64
C VAL A 89 -25.43 18.20 31.20
N LYS A 90 -24.45 18.95 30.68
CA LYS A 90 -24.23 20.36 31.07
C LYS A 90 -25.42 21.26 30.71
N LYS A 91 -26.03 21.05 29.53
CA LYS A 91 -27.18 21.84 29.07
C LYS A 91 -28.41 21.56 29.95
N ASP A 92 -28.68 20.29 30.26
CA ASP A 92 -29.80 19.90 31.12
C ASP A 92 -29.63 20.38 32.57
N LEU A 93 -28.41 20.29 33.12
CA LEU A 93 -28.09 20.81 34.46
C LEU A 93 -28.21 22.34 34.55
N SER A 94 -27.92 23.07 33.46
CA SER A 94 -28.10 24.53 33.42
C SER A 94 -29.57 24.96 33.38
N GLY A 95 -30.45 24.13 32.80
CA GLY A 95 -31.91 24.35 32.83
C GLY A 95 -32.54 24.06 34.20
N LEU A 96 -31.98 23.12 34.96
CA LEU A 96 -32.44 22.76 36.31
C LEU A 96 -32.11 23.81 37.40
N LYS A 97 -31.13 24.70 37.17
CA LYS A 97 -30.72 25.73 38.15
C LYS A 97 -31.58 27.00 38.17
N PHE A 98 -32.61 27.12 37.32
CA PHE A 98 -33.46 28.31 37.20
C PHE A 98 -34.92 28.12 37.69
N GLN A 99 -35.21 27.05 38.43
CA GLN A 99 -36.57 26.77 38.95
C GLN A 99 -36.65 26.65 40.49
N ILE A 100 -35.97 27.55 41.21
CA ILE A 100 -36.20 27.74 42.66
C ILE A 100 -36.47 29.21 42.94
#